data_AF-A0A1E8YUI0-F1
#
_entry.id   AF-A0A1E8YUI0-F1
#
_cell.length_a   1.000
_cell.length_b   1.000
_cell.length_c   1.000
_cell.angle_alpha   90.00
_cell.angle_beta   90.00
_cell.angle_gamma   90.00
#
_symmetry.space_group_name_H-M   'P 1'
#
loop_
_entity.id
_entity.type
_entity.pdbx_description
1 polymer ?
#
loop_
_entity_poly.entity_id
_entity_poly.type
_entity_poly.pdbx_seq_one_letter_code
_entity_poly.pdbx_strand_id
1 'polypeptide(L)'
;MPVPGLDFGMNYNAEAIIPSQSLFEYYHGGGIDTTVLGFGQFNKKGEMNSTYLNGTLNGPGGMLDIVQGADKIVFVGSFTVKAELTIENQQLVIQKEGYATKFVESLPLSNFSSHYMKSLGKQIILITERAVFEIDNHGQFVLMEIAEGIDIQGDILDLIPWPIKVSEHLKIMDPALFAEDWQLTLE
;
A
#
# COMPACT_ATOMS: atom_id res chain seq x y z
N MET A 1 13.91 -14.54 10.90
CA MET A 1 13.55 -15.00 9.52
C MET A 1 12.13 -15.52 9.55
N PRO A 2 11.26 -15.10 8.61
CA PRO A 2 9.89 -15.61 8.55
C PRO A 2 9.90 -17.12 8.28
N VAL A 3 9.03 -17.85 8.99
CA VAL A 3 8.84 -19.29 8.76
C VAL A 3 7.99 -19.45 7.48
N PRO A 4 8.38 -20.33 6.54
CA PRO A 4 7.55 -20.63 5.38
C PRO A 4 6.28 -21.40 5.80
N GLY A 5 5.14 -21.12 5.16
CA GLY A 5 3.89 -21.83 5.42
C GLY A 5 2.68 -20.90 5.55
N LEU A 6 1.57 -21.43 6.08
CA LEU A 6 0.31 -20.70 6.28
C LEU A 6 0.26 -19.92 7.60
N ASP A 7 1.20 -20.15 8.51
CA ASP A 7 1.23 -19.50 9.82
C ASP A 7 1.84 -18.10 9.70
N PHE A 8 0.97 -17.13 9.44
CA PHE A 8 1.32 -15.71 9.34
C PHE A 8 1.97 -15.21 10.64
N GLY A 9 3.17 -14.63 10.54
CA GLY A 9 3.86 -14.00 11.67
C GLY A 9 4.79 -14.90 12.50
N MET A 10 4.98 -16.18 12.13
CA MET A 10 6.00 -17.01 12.79
C MET A 10 7.41 -16.63 12.31
N ASN A 11 8.34 -16.56 13.26
CA ASN A 11 9.71 -16.15 13.01
C ASN A 11 10.72 -17.05 13.74
N TYR A 12 11.81 -17.40 13.05
CA TYR A 12 13.02 -17.92 13.66
C TYR A 12 13.87 -16.78 14.24
N ASN A 13 14.56 -17.06 15.35
CA ASN A 13 15.46 -16.15 16.06
C ASN A 13 14.77 -14.86 16.55
N ALA A 14 13.54 -14.97 17.07
CA ALA A 14 12.88 -13.84 17.71
C ALA A 14 13.65 -13.42 18.98
N GLU A 15 13.86 -12.12 19.17
CA GLU A 15 14.49 -11.58 20.39
C GLU A 15 13.56 -11.71 21.60
N ALA A 16 12.25 -11.60 21.38
CA ALA A 16 11.22 -11.76 22.39
C ALA A 16 9.93 -12.33 21.80
N ILE A 17 9.14 -12.98 22.65
CA ILE A 17 7.77 -13.41 22.35
C ILE A 17 6.87 -12.64 23.31
N ILE A 18 6.02 -11.77 22.76
CA ILE A 18 5.11 -10.92 23.52
C ILE A 18 3.70 -11.53 23.45
N PRO A 19 3.00 -11.68 24.59
CA PRO A 19 1.60 -12.09 24.56
C PRO A 19 0.75 -11.14 23.72
N SER A 20 -0.18 -11.67 22.93
CA SER A 20 -0.96 -10.86 21.98
C SER A 20 -1.65 -9.67 22.64
N GLN A 21 -2.17 -9.82 23.87
CA GLN A 21 -2.80 -8.72 24.59
C GLN A 21 -1.85 -7.53 24.77
N SER A 22 -0.64 -7.76 25.27
CA SER A 22 0.35 -6.69 25.48
C SER A 22 0.81 -6.09 24.15
N LEU A 23 0.82 -6.87 23.06
CA LEU A 23 1.12 -6.35 21.74
C LEU A 23 0.00 -5.41 21.22
N PHE A 24 -1.27 -5.74 21.44
CA PHE A 24 -2.38 -4.84 21.11
C PHE A 24 -2.40 -3.58 21.99
N GLU A 25 -2.06 -3.70 23.28
CA GLU A 25 -1.87 -2.54 24.16
C GLU A 25 -0.76 -1.63 23.64
N TYR A 26 0.35 -2.20 23.15
CA TYR A 26 1.44 -1.46 22.51
C TYR A 26 0.99 -0.74 21.22
N TYR A 27 0.20 -1.40 20.37
CA TYR A 27 -0.38 -0.78 19.18
C TYR A 27 -1.26 0.40 19.55
N HIS A 28 -2.23 0.21 20.47
CA HIS A 28 -3.13 1.27 20.89
C HIS A 28 -2.44 2.41 21.63
N GLY A 29 -1.31 2.12 22.29
CA GLY A 29 -0.45 3.10 22.95
C GLY A 29 0.40 3.96 22.01
N GLY A 30 0.33 3.73 20.69
CA GLY A 30 1.10 4.49 19.71
C GLY A 30 2.56 4.06 19.59
N GLY A 31 2.90 2.82 19.96
CA GLY A 31 4.29 2.33 19.91
C GLY A 31 4.82 2.01 18.51
N ILE A 32 4.04 2.22 17.45
CA ILE A 32 4.44 1.86 16.08
C ILE A 32 4.89 3.12 15.34
N ASP A 33 6.16 3.23 14.98
CA ASP A 33 6.61 4.36 14.16
C ASP A 33 6.08 4.25 12.73
N THR A 34 6.14 3.03 12.14
CA THR A 34 5.70 2.77 10.77
C THR A 34 5.08 1.39 10.66
N THR A 35 3.99 1.30 9.91
CA THR A 35 3.38 0.02 9.51
C THR A 35 3.37 -0.15 7.99
N VAL A 36 3.52 -1.39 7.54
CA VAL A 36 3.47 -1.79 6.13
C VAL A 36 2.40 -2.86 5.95
N LEU A 37 1.37 -2.56 5.17
CA LEU A 37 0.15 -3.38 5.09
C LEU A 37 -0.30 -3.58 3.65
N GLY A 38 -0.89 -4.75 3.37
CA GLY A 38 -1.59 -4.97 2.11
C GLY A 38 -2.89 -4.15 2.03
N PHE A 39 -3.35 -3.86 0.81
CA PHE A 39 -4.68 -3.28 0.57
C PHE A 39 -5.47 -4.09 -0.47
N GLY A 40 -6.80 -4.08 -0.33
CA GLY A 40 -7.70 -4.71 -1.29
C GLY A 40 -8.17 -3.73 -2.35
N GLN A 41 -8.91 -2.70 -1.95
CA GLN A 41 -9.45 -1.67 -2.84
C GLN A 41 -9.43 -0.30 -2.16
N PHE A 42 -9.25 0.76 -2.94
CA PHE A 42 -9.42 2.15 -2.50
C PHE A 42 -10.52 2.85 -3.29
N ASN A 43 -11.15 3.87 -2.70
CA ASN A 43 -12.04 4.78 -3.42
C ASN A 43 -11.52 6.22 -3.43
N LYS A 44 -12.23 7.10 -4.14
CA LYS A 44 -11.89 8.53 -4.27
C LYS A 44 -11.79 9.34 -2.97
N LYS A 45 -12.35 8.82 -1.87
CA LYS A 45 -12.28 9.46 -0.54
C LYS A 45 -11.06 8.99 0.27
N GLY A 46 -10.22 8.13 -0.31
CA GLY A 46 -9.14 7.45 0.40
C GLY A 46 -9.66 6.49 1.48
N GLU A 47 -10.87 5.98 1.33
CA GLU A 47 -11.34 4.84 2.12
C GLU A 47 -10.76 3.56 1.52
N MET A 48 -10.53 2.54 2.35
CA MET A 48 -9.97 1.26 1.91
C MET A 48 -10.83 0.09 2.37
N ASN A 49 -10.83 -0.96 1.55
CA ASN A 49 -11.43 -2.25 1.84
C ASN A 49 -10.38 -3.36 1.71
N SER A 50 -10.19 -4.13 2.77
CA SER A 50 -9.48 -5.41 2.71
C SER A 50 -10.30 -6.58 3.28
N THR A 51 -11.48 -6.29 3.84
CA THR A 51 -12.28 -7.27 4.58
C THR A 51 -13.18 -8.11 3.68
N TYR A 52 -13.87 -7.52 2.70
CA TYR A 52 -14.79 -8.25 1.82
C TYR A 52 -14.35 -8.09 0.36
N LEU A 53 -13.76 -9.14 -0.20
CA LEU A 53 -13.17 -9.13 -1.54
C LEU A 53 -13.71 -10.29 -2.36
N ASN A 54 -14.21 -10.00 -3.56
CA ASN A 54 -14.68 -10.99 -4.54
C ASN A 54 -15.66 -12.04 -3.98
N GLY A 55 -16.58 -11.63 -3.10
CA GLY A 55 -17.57 -12.53 -2.49
C GLY A 55 -17.10 -13.22 -1.22
N THR A 56 -15.84 -13.07 -0.82
CA THR A 56 -15.25 -13.68 0.37
C THR A 56 -15.07 -12.65 1.48
N LEU A 57 -15.52 -12.99 2.69
CA LEU A 57 -15.30 -12.22 3.91
C LEU A 57 -14.03 -12.73 4.62
N ASN A 58 -12.93 -12.01 4.48
CA ASN A 58 -11.63 -12.33 5.10
C ASN A 58 -11.50 -11.73 6.52
N GLY A 59 -12.27 -10.68 6.83
CA GLY A 59 -12.14 -9.93 8.09
C GLY A 59 -11.02 -8.88 8.03
N PRO A 60 -11.00 -7.91 8.96
CA PRO A 60 -9.99 -6.86 9.01
C PRO A 60 -8.67 -7.30 9.68
N GLY A 61 -8.65 -8.46 10.36
CA GLY A 61 -7.54 -8.84 11.22
C GLY A 61 -7.24 -7.78 12.28
N GLY A 62 -5.97 -7.64 12.67
CA GLY A 62 -5.50 -6.56 13.55
C GLY A 62 -5.16 -5.25 12.83
N MET A 63 -5.51 -5.10 11.55
CA MET A 63 -5.10 -3.95 10.74
C MET A 63 -5.56 -2.62 11.35
N LEU A 64 -6.82 -2.57 11.82
CA LEU A 64 -7.41 -1.38 12.43
C LEU A 64 -6.62 -0.91 13.66
N ASP A 65 -6.23 -1.84 14.52
CA ASP A 65 -5.45 -1.57 15.72
C ASP A 65 -4.05 -1.04 15.37
N ILE A 66 -3.43 -1.64 14.34
CA ILE A 66 -2.10 -1.28 13.87
C ILE A 66 -2.09 0.12 13.26
N VAL A 67 -3.02 0.44 12.35
CA VAL A 67 -3.06 1.76 11.69
C VAL A 67 -3.43 2.88 12.66
N GLN A 68 -4.22 2.58 13.69
CA GLN A 68 -4.58 3.55 14.73
C GLN A 68 -3.36 3.94 15.58
N GLY A 69 -2.49 2.97 15.85
CA GLY A 69 -1.24 3.16 16.59
C GLY A 69 -0.12 3.80 15.78
N ALA A 70 0.01 3.40 14.51
CA ALA A 70 1.14 3.78 13.67
C ALA A 70 1.19 5.27 13.34
N ASP A 71 2.36 5.90 13.40
CA ASP A 71 2.54 7.30 12.96
C ASP A 71 2.57 7.42 11.43
N LYS A 72 3.21 6.46 10.76
CA LYS A 72 3.24 6.33 9.30
C LYS A 72 2.59 5.03 8.84
N ILE A 73 1.67 5.13 7.89
CA ILE A 73 0.94 4.01 7.30
C ILE A 73 1.38 3.87 5.85
N VAL A 74 2.00 2.74 5.51
CA VAL A 74 2.40 2.40 4.15
C VAL A 74 1.56 1.24 3.66
N PHE A 75 0.69 1.51 2.70
CA PHE A 75 -0.02 0.45 1.97
C PHE A 75 0.82 -0.02 0.80
N VAL A 76 0.92 -1.34 0.63
CA VAL A 76 1.65 -1.98 -0.47
C VAL A 76 0.77 -2.98 -1.19
N GLY A 77 0.92 -3.07 -2.51
CA GLY A 77 0.19 -4.06 -3.30
C GLY A 77 0.11 -3.68 -4.77
N SER A 78 -0.32 -4.62 -5.59
CA SER A 78 -0.42 -4.38 -7.03
C SER A 78 -1.44 -3.28 -7.36
N PHE A 79 -1.22 -2.54 -8.44
CA PHE A 79 -2.12 -1.51 -8.93
C PHE A 79 -3.42 -2.12 -9.50
N THR A 80 -3.26 -3.13 -10.35
CA THR A 80 -4.35 -3.95 -10.89
C THR A 80 -4.24 -5.40 -10.41
N VAL A 81 -5.32 -6.17 -10.58
CA VAL A 81 -5.38 -7.57 -10.17
C VAL A 81 -4.84 -8.46 -11.30
N LYS A 82 -3.76 -9.20 -11.00
CA LYS A 82 -3.11 -10.16 -11.91
C LYS A 82 -2.58 -9.54 -13.22
N ALA A 83 -1.94 -8.37 -13.15
CA ALA A 83 -1.09 -7.92 -14.25
C ALA A 83 0.09 -8.89 -14.46
N GLU A 84 0.49 -9.09 -15.70
CA GLU A 84 1.72 -9.80 -16.06
C GLU A 84 2.79 -8.73 -16.33
N LEU A 85 3.84 -8.76 -15.51
CA LEU A 85 4.87 -7.72 -15.45
C LEU A 85 6.24 -8.34 -15.65
N THR A 86 7.13 -7.62 -16.33
CA THR A 86 8.55 -7.94 -16.41
C THR A 86 9.37 -6.70 -16.10
N ILE A 87 10.65 -6.92 -15.78
CA ILE A 87 11.63 -5.85 -15.68
C ILE A 87 12.59 -6.03 -16.85
N GLU A 88 12.70 -5.00 -17.69
CA GLU A 88 13.59 -4.99 -18.86
C GLU A 88 14.42 -3.71 -18.84
N ASN A 89 15.74 -3.82 -18.96
CA ASN A 89 16.65 -2.67 -18.97
C ASN A 89 16.45 -1.70 -17.77
N GLN A 90 16.18 -2.24 -16.57
CA GLN A 90 15.86 -1.47 -15.35
C GLN A 90 14.58 -0.63 -15.45
N GLN A 91 13.63 -1.06 -16.28
CA GLN A 91 12.32 -0.44 -16.45
C GLN A 91 11.23 -1.47 -16.20
N LEU A 92 10.10 -1.01 -15.66
CA LEU A 92 8.92 -1.86 -15.53
C LEU A 92 8.20 -1.95 -16.88
N VAL A 93 7.92 -3.18 -17.33
CA VAL A 93 7.17 -3.45 -18.54
C VAL A 93 5.89 -4.20 -18.19
N ILE A 94 4.75 -3.63 -18.58
CA ILE A 94 3.43 -4.27 -18.47
C ILE A 94 3.23 -5.14 -19.71
N GLN A 95 3.52 -6.44 -19.60
CA GLN A 95 3.32 -7.39 -20.70
C GLN A 95 1.83 -7.58 -20.99
N LYS A 96 1.02 -7.58 -19.93
CA LYS A 96 -0.44 -7.65 -20.02
C LYS A 96 -1.05 -7.02 -18.78
N GLU A 97 -1.99 -6.12 -19.01
CA GLU A 97 -2.70 -5.46 -17.93
C GLU A 97 -3.59 -6.44 -17.14
N GLY A 98 -3.70 -6.19 -15.84
CA GLY A 98 -4.60 -6.90 -14.95
C GLY A 98 -6.07 -6.67 -15.30
N TYR A 99 -6.91 -7.63 -14.95
CA TYR A 99 -8.31 -7.63 -15.38
C TYR A 99 -9.22 -6.68 -14.58
N ALA A 100 -8.73 -6.12 -13.47
CA ALA A 100 -9.48 -5.20 -12.62
C ALA A 100 -8.53 -4.24 -11.89
N THR A 101 -8.87 -2.96 -11.87
CA THR A 101 -8.20 -1.96 -11.02
C THR A 101 -8.58 -2.16 -9.55
N LYS A 102 -7.66 -1.84 -8.64
CA LYS A 102 -7.94 -1.79 -7.19
C LYS A 102 -8.47 -0.41 -6.76
N PHE A 103 -8.62 0.53 -7.68
CA PHE A 103 -9.23 1.84 -7.46
C PHE A 103 -10.68 1.83 -7.96
N VAL A 104 -11.64 1.88 -7.04
CA VAL A 104 -13.07 1.67 -7.35
C VAL A 104 -13.92 2.86 -6.92
N GLU A 105 -15.00 3.15 -7.66
CA GLU A 105 -15.87 4.29 -7.33
C GLU A 105 -16.54 4.15 -5.96
N SER A 106 -16.93 2.91 -5.60
CA SER A 106 -17.58 2.59 -4.33
C SER A 106 -17.02 1.28 -3.77
N LEU A 107 -16.87 1.25 -2.44
CA LEU A 107 -16.42 0.06 -1.72
C LEU A 107 -17.63 -0.72 -1.23
N PRO A 108 -17.61 -2.07 -1.30
CA PRO A 108 -18.67 -2.88 -0.71
C PRO A 108 -18.67 -2.79 0.82
N LEU A 109 -17.51 -2.57 1.43
CA LEU A 109 -17.30 -2.31 2.84
C LEU A 109 -16.07 -1.42 2.99
N SER A 110 -16.12 -0.42 3.86
CA SER A 110 -14.92 0.33 4.26
C SER A 110 -14.44 -0.14 5.62
N ASN A 111 -13.14 -0.40 5.76
CA ASN A 111 -12.48 -0.73 7.01
C ASN A 111 -11.29 0.20 7.30
N PHE A 112 -11.22 1.35 6.64
CA PHE A 112 -10.21 2.38 6.85
C PHE A 112 -10.68 3.72 6.28
N SER A 113 -10.36 4.82 6.96
CA SER A 113 -10.65 6.17 6.50
C SER A 113 -9.39 7.02 6.54
N SER A 114 -8.88 7.39 5.37
CA SER A 114 -7.72 8.29 5.29
C SER A 114 -8.01 9.65 5.94
N HIS A 115 -9.21 10.21 5.74
CA HIS A 115 -9.59 11.49 6.33
C HIS A 115 -9.50 11.46 7.86
N TYR A 116 -10.00 10.39 8.49
CA TYR A 116 -9.87 10.24 9.93
C TYR A 116 -8.40 10.10 10.36
N MET A 117 -7.61 9.25 9.69
CA MET A 117 -6.19 9.10 10.02
C MET A 117 -5.40 10.40 9.82
N LYS A 118 -5.73 11.19 8.79
CA LYS A 118 -5.15 12.52 8.57
C LYS A 118 -5.53 13.51 9.65
N SER A 119 -6.75 13.45 10.19
CA SER A 119 -7.13 14.28 11.36
C SER A 119 -6.31 13.96 12.61
N LEU A 120 -5.72 12.76 12.68
CA LEU A 120 -4.79 12.35 13.74
C LEU A 120 -3.32 12.65 13.39
N GLY A 121 -3.06 13.38 12.30
CA GLY A 121 -1.71 13.76 11.87
C GLY A 121 -0.90 12.62 11.22
N LYS A 122 -1.53 11.50 10.86
CA LYS A 122 -0.83 10.33 10.33
C LYS A 122 -0.34 10.54 8.89
N GLN A 123 0.86 10.06 8.58
CA GLN A 123 1.32 9.98 7.20
C GLN A 123 0.75 8.74 6.52
N ILE A 124 0.28 8.86 5.28
CA ILE A 124 -0.30 7.74 4.53
C ILE A 124 0.31 7.71 3.14
N ILE A 125 0.95 6.61 2.81
CA ILE A 125 1.58 6.34 1.51
C ILE A 125 0.98 5.06 0.94
N LEU A 126 0.73 5.04 -0.36
CA LEU A 126 0.36 3.85 -1.12
C LEU A 126 1.45 3.59 -2.17
N ILE A 127 2.05 2.41 -2.14
CA ILE A 127 3.09 1.98 -3.07
C ILE A 127 2.55 0.80 -3.87
N THR A 128 2.58 0.92 -5.19
CA THR A 128 2.34 -0.19 -6.12
C THR A 128 3.61 -0.52 -6.89
N GLU A 129 3.53 -1.51 -7.79
CA GLU A 129 4.63 -1.81 -8.70
C GLU A 129 5.00 -0.62 -9.61
N ARG A 130 4.02 0.23 -9.95
CA ARG A 130 4.13 1.24 -11.02
C ARG A 130 4.05 2.68 -10.54
N ALA A 131 3.55 2.91 -9.32
CA ALA A 131 3.25 4.25 -8.83
C ALA A 131 3.33 4.33 -7.30
N VAL A 132 3.76 5.49 -6.81
CA VAL A 132 3.68 5.88 -5.41
C VAL A 132 2.71 7.03 -5.27
N PHE A 133 1.75 6.89 -4.37
CA PHE A 133 0.82 7.94 -4.00
C PHE A 133 1.00 8.33 -2.54
N GLU A 134 0.88 9.62 -2.27
CA GLU A 134 0.56 10.10 -0.93
C GLU A 134 -0.92 10.44 -0.86
N ILE A 135 -1.50 10.28 0.33
CA ILE A 135 -2.78 10.92 0.63
C ILE A 135 -2.46 12.25 1.31
N ASP A 136 -3.01 13.35 0.82
CA ASP A 136 -2.79 14.67 1.40
C ASP A 136 -3.68 14.94 2.63
N ASN A 137 -3.58 16.14 3.21
CA ASN A 137 -4.37 16.52 4.38
C ASN A 137 -5.87 16.67 4.11
N HIS A 138 -6.28 16.69 2.84
CA HIS A 138 -7.68 16.71 2.42
C HIS A 138 -8.23 15.30 2.12
N GLY A 139 -7.41 14.25 2.33
CA GLY A 139 -7.79 12.88 2.02
C GLY A 139 -7.73 12.56 0.52
N GLN A 140 -7.07 13.38 -0.29
CA GLN A 140 -6.95 13.21 -1.73
C GLN A 140 -5.64 12.50 -2.08
N PHE A 141 -5.70 11.61 -3.07
CA PHE A 141 -4.53 10.99 -3.64
C PHE A 141 -3.72 11.99 -4.46
N VAL A 142 -2.42 11.99 -4.25
CA VAL A 142 -1.43 12.73 -5.02
C VAL A 142 -0.41 11.75 -5.56
N LEU A 143 -0.26 11.68 -6.88
CA LEU A 143 0.77 10.87 -7.53
C LEU A 143 2.14 11.53 -7.30
N MET A 144 3.03 10.80 -6.62
CA MET A 144 4.33 11.29 -6.17
C MET A 144 5.48 10.68 -6.95
N GLU A 145 5.39 9.40 -7.30
CA GLU A 145 6.41 8.72 -8.10
C GLU A 145 5.76 7.77 -9.12
N ILE A 146 6.46 7.55 -10.23
CA ILE A 146 6.13 6.53 -11.24
C ILE A 146 7.34 5.65 -11.51
N ALA A 147 7.12 4.38 -11.79
CA ALA A 147 8.18 3.51 -12.26
C ALA A 147 8.67 3.96 -13.65
N GLU A 148 9.96 3.79 -13.92
CA GLU A 148 10.52 4.03 -15.25
C GLU A 148 9.86 3.07 -16.25
N GLY A 149 9.49 3.58 -17.44
CA GLY A 149 8.81 2.82 -18.48
C GLY A 149 7.28 2.87 -18.46
N ILE A 150 6.68 3.51 -17.44
CA ILE A 150 5.21 3.60 -17.26
C ILE A 150 4.65 4.89 -17.87
N ASP A 151 3.61 4.77 -18.70
CA ASP A 151 2.87 5.92 -19.22
C ASP A 151 1.88 6.44 -18.17
N ILE A 152 2.06 7.70 -17.75
CA ILE A 152 1.23 8.30 -16.70
C ILE A 152 -0.26 8.26 -17.08
N GLN A 153 -0.59 8.52 -18.34
CA GLN A 153 -1.99 8.61 -18.74
C GLN A 153 -2.65 7.23 -18.80
N GLY A 154 -2.14 6.33 -19.66
CA GLY A 154 -2.74 5.03 -19.93
C GLY A 154 -2.56 4.01 -18.81
N ASP A 155 -1.37 3.96 -18.19
CA ASP A 155 -1.03 2.90 -17.23
C ASP A 155 -1.39 3.28 -15.78
N ILE A 156 -1.77 4.53 -15.52
CA ILE A 156 -2.13 5.03 -14.19
C ILE A 156 -3.47 5.78 -14.21
N LEU A 157 -3.55 6.94 -14.87
CA LEU A 157 -4.69 7.86 -14.72
C LEU A 157 -5.99 7.28 -15.32
N ASP A 158 -5.93 6.66 -16.50
CA ASP A 158 -7.09 6.05 -17.17
C ASP A 158 -7.64 4.83 -16.42
N LEU A 159 -6.84 4.23 -15.54
CA LEU A 159 -7.21 3.08 -14.72
C LEU A 159 -7.79 3.47 -13.35
N ILE A 160 -7.89 4.77 -13.06
CA ILE A 160 -8.49 5.31 -11.85
C ILE A 160 -9.77 6.06 -12.24
N PRO A 161 -10.96 5.67 -11.75
CA PRO A 161 -12.23 6.23 -12.21
C PRO A 161 -12.55 7.64 -11.66
N TRP A 162 -11.54 8.36 -11.17
CA TRP A 162 -11.66 9.74 -10.72
C TRP A 162 -10.36 10.51 -10.96
N PRO A 163 -10.42 11.86 -11.07
CA PRO A 163 -9.21 12.66 -11.24
C PRO A 163 -8.26 12.54 -10.05
N ILE A 164 -6.98 12.33 -10.35
CA ILE A 164 -5.89 12.29 -9.37
C ILE A 164 -5.01 13.51 -9.58
N LYS A 165 -4.57 14.13 -8.48
CA LYS A 165 -3.58 15.21 -8.55
C LYS A 165 -2.21 14.61 -8.86
N VAL A 166 -1.51 15.17 -9.84
CA VAL A 166 -0.09 14.86 -10.09
C VAL A 166 0.76 15.89 -9.35
N SER A 167 1.77 15.43 -8.62
CA SER A 167 2.69 16.31 -7.90
C SER A 167 3.50 17.17 -8.87
N GLU A 168 3.69 18.46 -8.54
CA GLU A 168 4.64 19.33 -9.27
C GLU A 168 6.10 18.85 -9.12
N HIS A 169 6.34 18.00 -8.12
CA HIS A 169 7.62 17.35 -7.85
C HIS A 169 7.55 15.85 -8.13
N LEU A 170 6.74 15.43 -9.11
CA LEU A 170 6.68 14.04 -9.55
C LEU A 170 8.09 13.53 -9.86
N LYS A 171 8.44 12.37 -9.31
CA LYS A 171 9.74 11.73 -9.56
C LYS A 171 9.56 10.41 -10.30
N ILE A 172 10.62 9.98 -10.96
CA ILE A 172 10.77 8.58 -11.31
C ILE A 172 11.22 7.84 -10.04
N MET A 173 10.63 6.68 -9.78
CA MET A 173 11.08 5.76 -8.72
C MET A 173 12.55 5.41 -8.93
N ASP A 174 13.29 5.16 -7.86
CA ASP A 174 14.72 4.86 -7.95
C ASP A 174 14.97 3.69 -8.93
N PRO A 175 15.73 3.88 -10.03
CA PRO A 175 16.03 2.83 -11.00
C PRO A 175 16.68 1.59 -10.40
N ALA A 176 17.39 1.72 -9.27
CA ALA A 176 17.98 0.59 -8.55
C ALA A 176 16.94 -0.42 -8.05
N LEU A 177 15.67 -0.01 -7.87
CA LEU A 177 14.56 -0.91 -7.52
C LEU A 177 14.22 -1.89 -8.66
N PHE A 178 14.67 -1.59 -9.88
CA PHE A 178 14.45 -2.39 -11.09
C PHE A 178 15.74 -3.06 -11.57
N ALA A 179 16.79 -3.09 -10.75
CA ALA A 179 18.00 -3.86 -11.04
C ALA A 179 17.88 -5.29 -10.49
N GLU A 180 18.47 -6.28 -11.20
CA GLU A 180 18.57 -7.66 -10.69
C GLU A 180 19.40 -7.72 -9.39
N ASP A 181 20.48 -6.93 -9.34
CA ASP A 181 21.33 -6.75 -8.18
C ASP A 181 21.05 -5.39 -7.54
N TRP A 182 20.58 -5.40 -6.28
CA TRP A 182 20.32 -4.19 -5.52
C TRP A 182 21.07 -4.19 -4.19
N GLN A 183 21.46 -2.99 -3.73
CA GLN A 183 22.01 -2.75 -2.40
C GLN A 183 21.21 -1.65 -1.72
N LEU A 184 20.68 -1.95 -0.53
CA LEU A 184 20.05 -0.95 0.32
C LEU A 184 21.06 -0.50 1.36
N THR A 185 21.40 0.79 1.34
CA THR A 185 22.15 1.44 2.41
C THR A 185 21.15 2.21 3.26
N LEU A 186 21.00 1.83 4.53
CA LEU A 186 20.24 2.61 5.50
C LEU A 186 21.21 3.60 6.13
N GLU A 187 20.92 4.90 5.99
CA GLU A 187 21.63 5.98 6.70
C GLU A 187 21.18 6.11 8.16
#